data_AF-A0A2H0ADD7-F1
#
_entry.id   AF-A0A2H0ADD7-F1
#
_cell.length_a   1.000
_cell.length_b   1.000
_cell.length_c   1.000
_cell.angle_alpha   90.00
_cell.angle_beta   90.00
_cell.angle_gamma   90.00
#
_symmetry.space_group_name_H-M   'P 1'
#
loop_
_entity.id
_entity.type
_entity.pdbx_description
1 polymer ?
#
loop_
_entity_poly.entity_id
_entity_poly.type
_entity_poly.pdbx_seq_one_letter_code
_entity_poly.pdbx_strand_id
1 'polypeptide(L)' 'MAGQSNEQPGTLLRADALGLLLATGDGLLLIRSIQPEGGKRMAVSTFLPGHPLQAGAIFQ' A
#
# COMPACT_ATOMS: atom_id res chain seq x y z
N MET A 1 -16.17 12.53 -0.78
CA MET A 1 -15.87 12.09 0.59
C MET A 1 -14.59 11.26 0.52
N ALA A 2 -13.50 11.70 1.14
CA ALA A 2 -12.31 10.87 1.27
C ALA A 2 -12.64 9.71 2.22
N GLY A 3 -12.28 8.48 1.85
CA GLY A 3 -12.37 7.35 2.79
C GLY A 3 -11.51 7.65 4.02
N GLN A 4 -11.93 7.17 5.19
CA GLN A 4 -11.19 7.32 6.46
C GLN A 4 -10.99 5.94 7.09
N SER A 5 -9.96 5.82 7.93
CA SER A 5 -9.67 4.63 8.73
C SER A 5 -9.31 5.04 10.16
N ASN A 6 -9.72 4.25 11.15
CA ASN A 6 -9.30 4.43 12.56
C ASN A 6 -7.97 3.72 12.87
N GLU A 7 -7.34 3.11 11.88
CA GLU A 7 -6.04 2.47 12.01
C GLU A 7 -4.93 3.52 12.11
N GLN A 8 -3.81 3.14 12.73
CA GLN A 8 -2.64 4.01 12.85
C GLN A 8 -2.14 4.44 11.45
N PRO A 9 -1.71 5.72 11.27
CA PRO A 9 -1.06 6.14 10.03
C PRO A 9 0.13 5.22 9.68
N GLY A 10 0.18 4.77 8.43
CA GLY A 10 1.14 3.79 7.94
C GLY A 10 0.62 2.35 7.92
N THR A 11 -0.54 2.06 8.52
CA THR A 11 -1.14 0.72 8.46
C THR A 11 -1.61 0.38 7.04
N LEU A 12 -1.19 -0.76 6.52
CA LEU A 12 -1.66 -1.34 5.27
C LEU A 12 -3.05 -1.94 5.47
N LEU A 13 -4.07 -1.30 4.89
CA LEU A 13 -5.47 -1.74 4.97
C LEU A 13 -5.79 -2.82 3.93
N ARG A 14 -5.14 -2.76 2.76
CA ARG A 14 -5.37 -3.69 1.65
C ARG A 14 -4.16 -3.76 0.73
N ALA A 15 -3.87 -4.95 0.23
CA ALA A 15 -2.87 -5.19 -0.81
C ALA A 15 -3.48 -6.10 -1.88
N ASP A 16 -3.77 -5.54 -3.06
CA ASP A 16 -4.35 -6.27 -4.18
C ASP A 16 -3.93 -5.67 -5.54
N ALA A 17 -4.54 -6.16 -6.62
CA ALA A 17 -4.25 -5.71 -7.97
C ALA A 17 -4.55 -4.21 -8.23
N LEU A 18 -5.36 -3.56 -7.39
CA LEU A 18 -5.62 -2.10 -7.46
C LEU A 18 -4.50 -1.29 -6.81
N GLY A 19 -3.74 -1.88 -5.88
CA GLY A 19 -2.62 -1.24 -5.20
C GLY A 19 -2.50 -1.60 -3.73
N LEU A 20 -1.63 -0.84 -3.04
CA LEU A 20 -1.51 -0.87 -1.58
C LEU A 20 -2.32 0.30 -1.02
N LEU A 21 -3.36 0.02 -0.25
CA LEU A 21 -4.17 1.04 0.42
C LEU A 21 -3.67 1.19 1.86
N LEU A 22 -3.19 2.38 2.21
CA LEU A 22 -2.67 2.69 3.54
C LEU A 22 -3.56 3.69 4.27
N ALA A 23 -3.67 3.49 5.58
CA ALA A 23 -4.15 4.49 6.53
C ALA A 23 -3.16 5.65 6.60
N THR A 24 -3.68 6.88 6.66
CA THR A 24 -2.87 8.09 6.87
C THR A 24 -3.49 8.92 7.98
N GLY A 25 -2.83 10.02 8.39
CA GLY A 25 -3.38 10.92 9.41
C GLY A 25 -4.66 11.64 8.97
N ASP A 26 -4.85 11.84 7.65
CA ASP A 26 -6.08 12.38 7.07
C ASP A 26 -6.34 11.73 5.71
N GLY A 27 -7.41 10.94 5.65
CA GLY A 27 -7.78 10.17 4.46
C GLY A 27 -6.96 8.89 4.27
N LEU A 28 -6.92 8.41 3.03
CA LEU A 28 -6.29 7.16 2.63
C LEU A 28 -5.34 7.37 1.45
N LEU A 29 -4.23 6.63 1.44
CA LEU A 29 -3.26 6.64 0.35
C LEU A 29 -3.32 5.33 -0.43
N LEU A 30 -3.58 5.40 -1.74
CA LEU A 30 -3.50 4.24 -2.63
C LEU A 30 -2.23 4.30 -3.47
N ILE A 31 -1.26 3.44 -3.13
CA ILE A 31 -0.02 3.29 -3.90
C ILE A 31 -0.28 2.33 -5.07
N ARG A 32 -0.15 2.83 -6.29
CA ARG A 32 -0.34 2.04 -7.52
C ARG A 32 0.97 1.55 -8.14
N SER A 33 2.08 2.19 -7.79
CA SER A 33 3.38 1.89 -8.36
C SER A 33 4.45 1.98 -7.29
N ILE A 34 5.45 1.11 -7.39
CA ILE A 34 6.57 1.04 -6.47
C ILE A 34 7.86 0.83 -7.26
N GLN A 35 8.99 1.01 -6.60
CA GLN A 35 10.30 0.74 -7.17
C GLN A 35 11.08 -0.13 -6.17
N PRO A 36 11.28 -1.43 -6.46
CA PRO A 36 12.17 -2.26 -5.67
C PRO A 36 13.60 -1.73 -5.69
N GLU A 37 14.39 -2.07 -4.68
CA GLU A 37 15.81 -1.71 -4.62
C GLU A 37 16.55 -2.17 -5.89
N GLY A 38 17.32 -1.27 -6.50
CA GLY A 38 18.04 -1.52 -7.76
C GLY A 38 17.15 -1.75 -9.00
N GLY A 39 15.83 -1.76 -8.85
CA GLY A 39 14.87 -2.05 -9.89
C GLY A 39 14.29 -0.81 -10.57
N LYS A 40 13.53 -1.04 -11.65
CA LYS A 40 12.70 -0.01 -12.28
C LYS A 40 11.37 0.13 -11.52
N ARG A 41 10.76 1.32 -11.61
CA ARG A 41 9.39 1.52 -11.15
C ARG A 41 8.44 0.59 -11.90
N MET A 42 7.52 -0.05 -11.18
CA MET A 42 6.55 -1.01 -11.72
C MET A 42 5.20 -0.90 -10.99
N ALA A 43 4.16 -1.51 -11.55
CA ALA A 43 2.85 -1.58 -10.91
C ALA A 43 2.87 -2.51 -9.69
N VAL A 44 2.09 -2.18 -8.66
CA VAL A 44 1.95 -3.02 -7.45
C VAL A 44 1.43 -4.41 -7.80
N SER A 45 0.51 -4.51 -8.77
CA SER A 45 -0.03 -5.80 -9.24
C SER A 45 1.04 -6.73 -9.81
N THR A 46 2.12 -6.18 -10.37
CA THR A 46 3.27 -6.98 -10.87
C THR A 46 4.23 -7.35 -9.74
N PHE A 47 4.31 -6.53 -8.69
CA PHE A 47 5.22 -6.77 -7.56
C PHE A 47 4.69 -7.80 -6.55
N LEU A 48 3.40 -7.69 -6.18
CA LEU A 48 2.78 -8.49 -5.11
C LEU A 48 2.97 -10.01 -5.25
N PRO A 49 2.89 -10.63 -6.45
CA PRO A 49 3.09 -12.07 -6.58
C PRO A 49 4.47 -12.55 -6.11
N GLY A 50 5.51 -11.73 -6.24
CA GLY A 50 6.86 -12.04 -5.77
C GLY A 50 7.15 -11.57 -4.33
N HIS A 51 6.30 -10.69 -3.79
CA HIS A 51 6.48 -10.02 -2.52
C HIS A 51 5.12 -9.84 -1.83
N PRO A 52 4.56 -10.91 -1.27
CA PRO A 52 3.25 -10.86 -0.63
C PRO A 52 3.31 -9.93 0.59
N LEU A 53 2.36 -9.00 0.66
CA LEU A 53 2.17 -8.09 1.79
C LEU A 53 0.86 -8.42 2.48
N GLN A 54 0.89 -8.42 3.81
CA GLN A 54 -0.29 -8.72 4.64
C GLN A 54 -0.91 -7.42 5.16
N ALA A 55 -2.24 -7.34 5.10
CA ALA A 55 -2.96 -6.26 5.76
C ALA A 55 -2.67 -6.26 7.27
N GLY A 56 -2.60 -5.07 7.87
CA GLY A 56 -2.17 -4.86 9.25
C GLY A 56 -0.67 -4.58 9.41
N ALA A 57 0.16 -4.78 8.38
CA ALA A 57 1.54 -4.32 8.40
C ALA A 57 1.62 -2.79 8.54
N ILE A 58 2.55 -2.29 9.34
CA ILE A 58 2.75 -0.84 9.57
C ILE A 58 4.06 -0.40 8.92
N PHE A 59 3.98 0.58 8.03
CA PHE A 59 5.14 1.24 7.41
C PHE A 59 5.37 2.59 8.09
N GLN A 60 6.59 2.81 8.61
CA GLN A 60 6.99 4.04 9.33
C GLN A 60 7.96 4.88 8.51
#